data_AF-A0A2E8YLE2-F1
#
_entry.id   AF-A0A2E8YLE2-F1
#
_cell.length_a   1.000
_cell.length_b   1.000
_cell.length_c   1.000
_cell.angle_alpha   90.00
_cell.angle_beta   90.00
_cell.angle_gamma   90.00
#
_symmetry.space_group_name_H-M   'P 1'
#
loop_
_entity.id
_entity.type
_entity.pdbx_description
1 polymer ?
#
loop_
_entity_poly.entity_id
_entity_poly.type
_entity_poly.pdbx_seq_one_letter_code
_entity_poly.pdbx_strand_id
1 'polypeptide(L)'
;MFHKDALKKVDANLCMFHDQALIPVKSIDFYGSINYTAGLSFIRTSPDHGTAFDIAGENKANNSSLINAINYAQMIYDQRIKYDKKL
;
A
#
# COMPACT_ATOMS: atom_id res chain seq x y z
N MET A 1 5.49 8.80 -16.59
CA MET A 1 5.60 7.87 -15.45
C MET A 1 4.24 7.35 -14.99
N PHE A 2 3.31 8.21 -14.55
CA PHE A 2 2.05 7.78 -13.91
C PHE A 2 0.80 7.67 -14.81
N HIS A 3 0.91 7.94 -16.13
CA HIS A 3 -0.19 7.61 -17.05
C HIS A 3 -0.33 6.10 -17.26
N LYS A 4 -1.57 5.65 -17.53
CA LYS A 4 -2.01 4.24 -17.59
C LYS A 4 -1.07 3.33 -18.40
N ASP A 5 -0.58 3.79 -19.55
CA ASP A 5 0.25 2.93 -20.42
C ASP A 5 1.71 2.80 -19.98
N ALA A 6 2.27 3.75 -19.20
CA ALA A 6 3.56 3.49 -18.57
C ALA A 6 3.44 2.56 -17.37
N LEU A 7 2.37 2.66 -16.59
CA LEU A 7 2.18 1.82 -15.40
C LEU A 7 2.08 0.33 -15.76
N LYS A 8 1.62 -0.01 -16.97
CA LYS A 8 1.59 -1.40 -17.47
C LYS A 8 2.97 -1.98 -17.82
N LYS A 9 4.00 -1.13 -17.93
CA LYS A 9 5.34 -1.53 -18.43
C LYS A 9 6.35 -1.76 -17.32
N VAL A 10 6.00 -1.49 -16.07
CA VAL A 10 6.89 -1.55 -14.91
C VAL A 10 6.17 -2.20 -13.74
N ASP A 11 6.90 -2.96 -12.92
CA ASP A 11 6.35 -3.53 -11.68
C ASP A 11 6.33 -2.51 -10.55
N ALA A 12 7.27 -1.55 -10.56
CA ALA A 12 7.39 -0.52 -9.54
C ALA A 12 7.99 0.78 -10.09
N ASN A 13 7.72 1.88 -9.38
CA ASN A 13 8.22 3.21 -9.67
C ASN A 13 8.97 3.73 -8.45
N LEU A 14 10.25 4.12 -8.63
CA LEU A 14 11.03 4.78 -7.58
C LEU A 14 10.92 6.29 -7.72
N CYS A 15 10.46 6.96 -6.67
CA CYS A 15 10.33 8.41 -6.62
C CYS A 15 11.35 8.99 -5.65
N MET A 16 11.84 10.19 -5.95
CA MET A 16 12.90 10.83 -5.15
C MET A 16 12.36 11.49 -3.89
N PHE A 17 11.10 11.88 -3.89
CA PHE A 17 10.45 12.53 -2.75
C PHE A 17 8.96 12.18 -2.67
N HIS A 18 8.38 12.42 -1.49
CA HIS A 18 7.05 11.98 -1.09
C HIS A 18 5.94 12.38 -2.07
N ASP A 19 5.81 13.68 -2.35
CA ASP A 19 4.69 14.18 -3.16
C ASP A 19 4.80 13.81 -4.64
N GLN A 20 5.99 13.46 -5.12
CA GLN A 20 6.18 12.92 -6.47
C GLN A 20 5.45 11.57 -6.63
N ALA A 21 5.37 10.78 -5.56
CA ALA A 21 4.72 9.47 -5.54
C ALA A 21 3.28 9.56 -5.04
N LEU A 22 3.04 10.22 -3.90
CA LEU A 22 1.75 10.09 -3.21
C LEU A 22 0.62 10.85 -3.91
N ILE A 23 0.89 12.00 -4.54
CA ILE A 23 -0.12 12.70 -5.34
C ILE A 23 -0.69 11.80 -6.44
N PRO A 24 0.13 11.20 -7.34
CA PRO A 24 -0.41 10.32 -8.38
C PRO A 24 -1.02 9.03 -7.83
N VAL A 25 -0.43 8.41 -6.79
CA VAL A 25 -1.02 7.20 -6.17
C VAL A 25 -2.44 7.49 -5.66
N LYS A 26 -2.62 8.56 -4.90
CA LYS A 26 -3.93 8.98 -4.38
C LYS A 26 -4.92 9.39 -5.46
N SER A 27 -4.42 9.94 -6.57
CA SER A 27 -5.27 10.32 -7.71
C SER A 27 -5.78 9.11 -8.50
N ILE A 28 -5.01 8.01 -8.52
CA ILE A 28 -5.36 6.78 -9.24
C ILE A 28 -6.27 5.89 -8.39
N ASP A 29 -5.95 5.72 -7.11
CA ASP A 29 -6.72 4.90 -6.18
C ASP A 29 -6.64 5.50 -4.76
N PHE A 30 -7.64 6.31 -4.42
CA PHE A 30 -7.65 7.06 -3.18
C PHE A 30 -7.81 6.19 -1.93
N TYR A 31 -8.59 5.10 -2.05
CA TYR A 31 -9.05 4.28 -0.91
C TYR A 31 -8.41 2.89 -0.86
N GLY A 32 -7.91 2.36 -1.97
CA GLY A 32 -7.37 1.00 -2.04
C GLY A 32 -5.87 0.88 -1.76
N SER A 33 -5.13 2.00 -1.78
CA SER A 33 -3.69 2.00 -1.55
C SER A 33 -3.30 1.60 -0.10
N ILE A 34 -2.12 1.02 0.04
CA ILE A 34 -1.50 0.60 1.31
C ILE A 34 -0.06 1.09 1.36
N ASN A 35 0.48 1.23 2.57
CA ASN A 35 1.89 1.49 2.80
C ASN A 35 2.59 0.19 3.18
N TYR A 36 3.71 -0.12 2.51
CA TYR A 36 4.60 -1.24 2.85
C TYR A 36 5.98 -0.70 3.23
N THR A 37 6.53 -1.18 4.35
CA THR A 37 7.88 -0.80 4.77
C THR A 37 8.86 -1.92 4.43
N ALA A 38 9.60 -1.73 3.34
CA ALA A 38 10.68 -2.62 2.94
C ALA A 38 11.91 -2.50 3.86
N GLY A 39 12.74 -3.54 3.89
CA GLY A 39 14.03 -3.55 4.60
C GLY A 39 13.98 -3.98 6.06
N LEU A 40 12.79 -4.22 6.63
CA LEU A 40 12.64 -4.76 7.99
C LEU A 40 12.78 -6.29 8.00
N SER A 41 13.18 -6.84 9.17
CA SER A 41 13.25 -8.30 9.42
C SER A 41 11.89 -8.99 9.52
N PHE A 42 10.80 -8.22 9.56
CA PHE A 42 9.43 -8.70 9.60
C PHE A 42 8.55 -7.95 8.59
N ILE A 43 7.34 -8.44 8.36
CA ILE A 43 6.39 -7.83 7.43
C ILE A 43 5.67 -6.68 8.14
N ARG A 44 5.71 -5.48 7.54
CA ARG A 44 4.96 -4.32 8.04
C ARG A 44 4.21 -3.65 6.90
N THR A 45 2.89 -3.66 7.01
CA THR A 45 1.96 -2.86 6.19
C THR A 45 1.20 -1.88 7.08
N SER A 46 0.64 -0.82 6.49
CA SER A 46 -0.25 0.10 7.18
C SER A 46 -1.28 0.70 6.21
N PRO A 47 -2.43 1.21 6.70
CA PRO A 47 -3.33 2.00 5.87
C PRO A 47 -2.62 3.24 5.33
N ASP A 48 -3.20 3.82 4.28
CA ASP A 48 -2.67 4.97 3.56
C ASP A 48 -3.44 6.27 3.85
N HIS A 49 -4.09 6.36 5.01
CA HIS A 49 -4.80 7.55 5.47
C HIS A 49 -4.30 8.02 6.84
N GLY A 50 -4.65 9.25 7.19
CA GLY A 50 -4.41 9.82 8.51
C GLY A 50 -5.41 9.36 9.57
N THR A 51 -5.42 10.04 10.71
CA THR A 51 -6.25 9.68 11.88
C THR A 51 -7.74 10.00 11.74
N ALA A 52 -8.11 10.95 10.88
CA ALA A 52 -9.49 11.39 10.65
C ALA A 52 -10.26 11.66 11.96
N PHE A 53 -9.69 12.53 12.83
CA PHE A 53 -10.23 12.81 14.17
C PHE A 53 -11.65 13.39 14.15
N ASP A 54 -12.01 14.09 13.09
CA ASP A 54 -13.32 14.69 12.86
C ASP A 54 -14.45 13.66 12.74
N ILE A 55 -14.15 12.41 12.41
CA ILE A 55 -15.15 11.32 12.29
C ILE A 55 -14.95 10.20 13.32
N ALA A 56 -14.07 10.41 14.30
CA ALA A 56 -13.77 9.41 15.32
C ALA A 56 -15.01 9.08 16.17
N GLY A 57 -15.39 7.81 16.25
CA GLY A 57 -16.57 7.35 16.99
C GLY A 57 -17.91 7.51 16.24
N GLU A 58 -17.91 8.08 15.03
CA GLU A 58 -19.15 8.30 14.27
C GLU A 58 -19.57 7.08 13.41
N ASN A 59 -18.74 6.03 13.36
CA ASN A 59 -18.95 4.84 12.54
C ASN A 59 -19.08 5.15 11.03
N LYS A 60 -18.37 6.18 10.54
CA LYS A 60 -18.37 6.63 9.13
C LYS A 60 -17.08 6.30 8.36
N ALA A 61 -16.05 5.79 9.05
CA ALA A 61 -14.75 5.55 8.43
C ALA A 61 -14.82 4.45 7.36
N ASN A 62 -14.20 4.69 6.20
CA ASN A 62 -14.00 3.65 5.19
C ASN A 62 -12.82 2.75 5.63
N ASN A 63 -13.10 1.49 5.92
CA ASN A 63 -12.12 0.51 6.40
C ASN A 63 -11.33 -0.21 5.28
N SER A 64 -11.57 0.12 4.00
CA SER A 64 -11.01 -0.60 2.85
C SER A 64 -9.48 -0.61 2.83
N SER A 65 -8.82 0.52 3.08
CA SER A 65 -7.35 0.59 3.12
C SER A 65 -6.74 -0.27 4.23
N LEU A 66 -7.39 -0.33 5.40
CA LEU A 66 -6.94 -1.18 6.50
C LEU A 66 -7.11 -2.67 6.18
N ILE A 67 -8.27 -3.06 5.64
CA ILE A 67 -8.51 -4.44 5.20
C ILE A 67 -7.49 -4.84 4.12
N ASN A 68 -7.23 -3.96 3.16
CA ASN A 68 -6.22 -4.18 2.14
C ASN A 68 -4.82 -4.34 2.76
N ALA A 69 -4.44 -3.51 3.74
CA ALA A 69 -3.13 -3.60 4.39
C ALA A 69 -2.94 -4.97 5.07
N ILE A 70 -3.97 -5.50 5.72
CA ILE A 70 -3.96 -6.83 6.34
C ILE A 70 -3.83 -7.91 5.26
N ASN A 71 -4.64 -7.85 4.21
CA ASN A 71 -4.61 -8.82 3.11
C ASN A 71 -3.24 -8.84 2.40
N TYR A 72 -2.63 -7.68 2.19
CA TYR A 72 -1.28 -7.59 1.61
C TYR A 72 -0.21 -8.15 2.54
N ALA A 73 -0.33 -7.99 3.85
CA ALA A 73 0.61 -8.62 4.80
C ALA A 73 0.55 -10.16 4.69
N GLN A 74 -0.65 -10.74 4.63
CA GLN A 74 -0.83 -12.17 4.41
C GLN A 74 -0.26 -12.61 3.06
N MET A 75 -0.54 -11.86 1.99
CA MET A 75 -0.01 -12.16 0.66
C MET A 75 1.52 -12.18 0.65
N ILE A 76 2.17 -11.17 1.26
CA ILE A 76 3.64 -11.10 1.34
C ILE A 76 4.19 -12.28 2.15
N TYR A 77 3.52 -12.65 3.25
CA TYR A 77 3.90 -13.82 4.05
C TYR A 77 3.88 -15.10 3.22
N ASP A 78 2.79 -15.36 2.50
CA ASP A 78 2.66 -16.55 1.67
C ASP A 78 3.72 -16.61 0.57
N GLN A 79 4.09 -15.46 0.00
CA GLN A 79 5.15 -15.39 -1.02
C GLN A 79 6.55 -15.65 -0.44
N ARG A 80 6.86 -15.13 0.77
CA ARG A 80 8.13 -15.41 1.44
C ARG A 80 8.28 -16.90 1.73
N ILE A 81 7.26 -17.53 2.31
CA ILE A 81 7.26 -18.98 2.58
C ILE A 81 7.44 -19.80 1.29
N LYS A 82 6.80 -19.41 0.18
CA LYS A 82 6.98 -20.08 -1.11
C LYS A 82 8.38 -19.91 -1.67
N TYR A 83 9.00 -18.75 -1.48
CA TYR A 83 10.37 -18.48 -1.92
C TYR A 83 11.38 -19.30 -1.11
N ASP A 84 11.25 -19.30 0.22
CA ASP A 84 12.14 -20.04 1.12
C ASP A 84 12.07 -21.56 0.89
N LYS A 85 10.89 -22.10 0.53
CA LYS A 85 10.72 -23.51 0.18
C LYS A 85 11.29 -23.92 -1.19
N LYS A 86 11.61 -22.94 -2.05
CA LYS A 86 12.20 -23.18 -3.37
C LYS A 86 13.73 -23.16 -3.35
N LEU A 87 14.31 -22.64 -2.26
CA LEU A 87 15.74 -22.69 -1.97
C LEU A 87 16.08 -24.00 -1.24
#